data_AF-A0A9E2PK34-F1
#
_entry.id   AF-A0A9E2PK34-F1
#
_cell.length_a   1.000
_cell.length_b   1.000
_cell.length_c   1.000
_cell.angle_alpha   90.00
_cell.angle_beta   90.00
_cell.angle_gamma   90.00
#
_symmetry.space_group_name_H-M   'P 1'
#
loop_
_entity.id
_entity.type
_entity.pdbx_description
1 polymer ?
#
loop_
_entity_poly.entity_id
_entity_poly.type
_entity_poly.pdbx_seq_one_letter_code
_entity_poly.pdbx_strand_id
1 'polypeptide(L)' 'APRNVKVCNPAFDVTPHRLISAIVTERGILRKPYKASLKELR' A
#
# COMPACT_ATOMS: atom_id res chain seq x y z
N ALA A 1 30.25 6.19 -8.25
CA ALA A 1 29.64 5.26 -9.23
C ALA A 1 30.26 5.51 -10.60
N PRO A 2 30.45 4.48 -11.45
CA PRO A 2 30.92 4.68 -12.82
C PRO A 2 29.95 5.57 -13.60
N ARG A 3 30.46 6.40 -14.51
CA ARG A 3 29.60 7.22 -15.39
C ARG A 3 28.76 6.30 -16.28
N ASN A 4 27.51 6.68 -16.53
CA ASN A 4 26.59 6.03 -17.48
C ASN A 4 26.17 4.60 -17.15
N VAL A 5 26.21 4.19 -15.88
CA VAL A 5 25.62 2.91 -15.48
C VAL A 5 24.09 3.01 -15.57
N LYS A 6 23.45 2.03 -16.22
CA LYS A 6 21.99 1.93 -16.21
C LYS A 6 21.53 1.62 -14.78
N VAL A 7 20.55 2.38 -14.29
CA VAL A 7 19.96 2.17 -12.97
C VAL A 7 18.44 2.10 -13.08
N CYS A 8 17.82 1.35 -12.18
CA CYS A 8 16.37 1.38 -11.97
C CYS A 8 16.13 2.05 -10.63
N ASN A 9 15.45 3.20 -10.61
CA ASN A 9 15.13 3.94 -9.39
C ASN A 9 13.62 4.22 -9.32
N PRO A 10 12.76 3.19 -9.21
CA PRO A 10 11.35 3.40 -8.98
C PRO A 10 11.14 3.90 -7.55
N ALA A 11 10.33 4.94 -7.38
CA ALA A 11 10.11 5.53 -6.05
C ALA A 11 9.23 4.64 -5.16
N PHE A 12 8.33 3.85 -5.74
CA PHE A 12 7.33 3.06 -5.02
C PHE A 12 6.94 1.80 -5.79
N ASP A 13 6.28 0.88 -5.09
CA ASP A 13 5.59 -0.28 -5.65
C ASP A 13 4.15 -0.40 -5.10
N VAL A 14 3.42 -1.43 -5.53
CA VAL A 14 2.06 -1.71 -5.08
C VAL A 14 2.05 -3.03 -4.31
N THR A 15 1.62 -2.99 -3.05
CA THR A 15 1.40 -4.19 -2.23
C THR A 15 -0.04 -4.71 -2.38
N PRO A 16 -0.25 -5.97 -2.83
CA PRO A 16 -1.58 -6.58 -2.88
C PRO A 16 -2.23 -6.69 -1.50
N HIS A 17 -3.52 -6.37 -1.40
CA HIS A 17 -4.26 -6.33 -0.13
C HIS A 17 -4.27 -7.65 0.66
N ARG A 18 -4.02 -8.80 0.01
CA ARG A 18 -3.92 -10.10 0.69
C ARG A 18 -2.72 -10.18 1.64
N LEU A 19 -1.67 -9.38 1.40
CA LEU A 19 -0.47 -9.29 2.23
C LEU A 19 -0.59 -8.30 3.40
N ILE A 20 -1.68 -7.53 3.46
CA ILE A 20 -1.92 -6.53 4.50
C ILE A 20 -2.80 -7.15 5.60
N SER A 21 -2.42 -6.99 6.86
CA SER A 21 -3.18 -7.47 8.03
C SER A 21 -4.29 -6.52 8.43
N ALA A 22 -4.01 -5.21 8.46
CA ALA A 22 -4.95 -4.15 8.80
C ALA A 22 -4.47 -2.80 8.21
N ILE A 23 -5.40 -1.85 8.03
CA ILE A 23 -5.10 -0.46 7.67
C ILE A 23 -5.56 0.42 8.84
N VAL A 24 -4.65 1.23 9.39
CA VAL A 24 -4.96 2.13 10.51
C VAL A 24 -5.28 3.52 9.95
N THR A 25 -6.42 4.07 10.34
CA THR A 25 -6.87 5.42 9.97
C THR A 25 -7.25 6.20 11.23
N GLU A 26 -7.50 7.49 11.07
CA GLU A 26 -8.03 8.36 12.14
C GLU A 26 -9.44 7.94 12.62
N ARG A 27 -10.13 7.11 11.84
CA ARG A 27 -11.47 6.57 12.17
C ARG A 27 -11.44 5.15 12.71
N GLY A 28 -10.25 4.60 12.98
CA GLY A 28 -10.06 3.27 13.57
C GLY A 28 -9.24 2.31 12.71
N ILE A 29 -9.43 1.01 12.95
CA ILE A 29 -8.65 -0.06 12.30
C ILE A 29 -9.54 -0.81 11.30
N LEU A 30 -9.20 -0.76 10.02
CA LEU A 30 -9.86 -1.52 8.96
C LEU A 30 -9.21 -2.90 8.78
N ARG A 31 -10.04 -3.94 8.70
CA ARG A 31 -9.62 -5.32 8.41
C ARG A 31 -10.28 -5.84 7.14
N LYS A 32 -9.80 -6.99 6.64
CA LYS A 32 -10.44 -7.70 5.52
C LYS A 32 -11.92 -7.99 5.87
N PRO A 33 -12.86 -7.91 4.90
CA PRO A 33 -12.67 -7.59 3.48
C PRO A 33 -12.59 -6.08 3.20
N TYR A 34 -11.47 -5.62 2.63
CA TYR A 34 -11.17 -4.19 2.48
C TYR A 34 -12.14 -3.43 1.58
N LYS A 35 -12.81 -4.07 0.62
CA LYS A 35 -13.81 -3.42 -0.23
C LYS A 35 -15.02 -2.94 0.59
N ALA A 36 -15.43 -3.70 1.61
CA ALA A 36 -16.53 -3.32 2.49
C ALA A 36 -16.06 -2.31 3.53
N SER A 37 -14.95 -2.60 4.23
CA SER A 37 -14.45 -1.73 5.31
C SER A 37 -14.04 -0.34 4.81
N LEU A 38 -13.47 -0.22 3.60
CA LEU A 38 -13.15 1.09 3.01
C LEU A 38 -14.40 1.86 2.56
N LYS A 39 -15.50 1.17 2.27
CA LYS A 39 -16.76 1.82 1.88
C LYS A 39 -17.40 2.56 3.06
N GLU A 40 -17.19 2.09 4.29
CA GLU A 40 -17.65 2.73 5.53
C GLU A 40 -16.97 4.09 5.79
N LEU A 41 -15.86 4.40 5.13
CA LEU A 41 -15.15 5.68 5.26
C LEU A 41 -15.64 6.77 4.29
N ARG A 42 -16.49 6.42 3.31
CA ARG A 42 -16.97 7.35 2.27
C ARG A 42 -18.00 8.34 2.78
#